data_AF-J9D1W5-F1
#
_entry.id   AF-J9D1W5-F1
#
_cell.length_a   1.000
_cell.length_b   1.000
_cell.length_c   1.000
_cell.angle_alpha   90.00
_cell.angle_beta   90.00
_cell.angle_gamma   90.00
#
_symmetry.space_group_name_H-M   'P 1'
#
loop_
_entity.id
_entity.type
_entity.pdbx_description
1 polymer ?
#
loop_
_entity_poly.entity_id
_entity_poly.type
_entity_poly.pdbx_seq_one_letter_code
_entity_poly.pdbx_strand_id
1 'polypeptide(L)'
;MIELNNENNENGKRMIFYIDLIEMGLFEIIKNGSVKDLIAYKNMFPNITSFKSYILSIKNKENENCITFAAKLERHDMIKILIKYGQKIKNIEIKDCRRNARRVYKEELEIYNRYQSGSNIMTFR
;
A
#
# COMPACT_ATOMS: atom_id res chain seq x y z
N MET A 1 38.57 -14.39 20.93
CA MET A 1 37.24 -14.29 20.29
C MET A 1 36.99 -12.83 20.04
N ILE A 2 36.91 -12.42 18.78
CA ILE A 2 36.58 -11.04 18.41
C ILE A 2 35.12 -11.08 17.96
N GLU A 3 34.23 -10.49 18.76
CA GLU A 3 32.85 -10.22 18.37
C GLU A 3 32.87 -9.09 17.34
N LEU A 4 32.92 -9.46 16.05
CA LEU A 4 32.75 -8.54 14.94
C LEU A 4 31.49 -8.94 14.16
N ASN A 5 30.66 -7.92 13.90
CA ASN A 5 29.79 -7.80 12.70
C ASN A 5 28.33 -8.28 12.74
N ASN A 6 27.53 -7.86 13.73
CA ASN A 6 26.06 -7.85 13.52
C ASN A 6 25.57 -6.61 12.74
N GLU A 7 26.17 -5.43 12.93
CA GLU A 7 25.73 -4.18 12.26
C GLU A 7 26.03 -4.16 10.75
N ASN A 8 27.15 -4.76 10.34
CA ASN A 8 27.55 -4.84 8.92
C ASN A 8 26.61 -5.74 8.09
N ASN A 9 25.94 -6.71 8.73
CA ASN A 9 24.98 -7.60 8.08
C ASN A 9 23.63 -6.90 7.83
N GLU A 10 23.15 -6.09 8.78
CA GLU A 10 21.90 -5.35 8.62
C GLU A 10 22.00 -4.24 7.57
N ASN A 11 23.13 -3.51 7.54
CA ASN A 11 23.34 -2.47 6.55
C ASN A 11 23.46 -3.05 5.12
N GLY A 12 24.16 -4.18 4.97
CA GLY A 12 24.21 -4.91 3.70
C GLY A 12 22.85 -5.43 3.24
N LYS A 13 22.05 -6.01 4.16
CA LYS A 13 20.68 -6.47 3.87
C LYS A 13 19.75 -5.32 3.47
N ARG A 14 19.84 -4.17 4.16
CA ARG A 14 19.07 -2.96 3.78
C ARG A 14 19.47 -2.49 2.39
N MET A 15 20.76 -2.46 2.08
CA MET A 15 21.25 -2.01 0.77
C MET A 15 20.77 -2.91 -0.38
N ILE A 16 20.84 -4.24 -0.21
CA ILE A 16 20.31 -5.21 -1.19
C ILE A 16 18.80 -5.03 -1.36
N PHE A 17 18.05 -4.90 -0.27
CA PHE A 17 16.61 -4.65 -0.31
C PHE A 17 16.25 -3.34 -1.07
N TYR A 18 17.04 -2.28 -0.92
CA TYR A 18 16.84 -1.05 -1.69
C TYR A 18 17.13 -1.24 -3.19
N ILE A 19 18.15 -2.01 -3.56
CA ILE A 19 18.47 -2.31 -4.96
C ILE A 19 17.33 -3.13 -5.60
N ASP A 20 16.88 -4.19 -4.92
CA ASP A 20 15.76 -5.02 -5.39
C ASP A 20 14.49 -4.17 -5.59
N LEU A 21 14.22 -3.22 -4.68
CA LEU A 21 13.07 -2.30 -4.81
C LEU A 21 13.23 -1.25 -5.92
N ILE A 22 14.46 -0.86 -6.27
CA ILE A 22 14.71 0.04 -7.41
C ILE A 22 14.44 -0.72 -8.71
N GLU A 23 14.83 -2.00 -8.77
CA GLU A 23 14.56 -2.87 -9.92
C GLU A 23 13.07 -3.28 -10.00
N MET A 24 12.43 -3.52 -8.86
CA MET A 24 10.99 -3.76 -8.73
C MET A 24 10.22 -2.44 -8.84
N GLY A 25 9.91 -2.02 -10.06
CA GLY A 25 9.06 -0.85 -10.30
C GLY A 25 7.70 -0.93 -9.57
N LEU A 26 7.08 0.22 -9.30
CA LEU A 26 5.83 0.35 -8.52
C LEU A 26 4.74 -0.69 -8.83
N PHE A 27 4.48 -0.98 -10.10
CA PHE A 27 3.44 -1.94 -10.49
C PHE A 27 3.80 -3.38 -10.13
N GLU A 28 5.08 -3.75 -10.10
CA GLU A 28 5.52 -5.07 -9.65
C GLU A 28 5.30 -5.22 -8.14
N ILE A 29 5.57 -4.15 -7.38
CA ILE A 29 5.26 -4.09 -5.94
C ILE A 29 3.76 -4.24 -5.70
N ILE A 30 2.92 -3.55 -6.49
CA ILE A 30 1.46 -3.68 -6.36
C ILE A 30 1.01 -5.12 -6.69
N LYS A 31 1.63 -5.75 -7.69
CA LYS A 31 1.27 -7.09 -8.14
C LYS A 31 1.67 -8.15 -7.12
N ASN A 32 2.94 -8.16 -6.72
CA ASN A 32 3.58 -9.27 -6.02
C ASN A 32 4.16 -8.89 -4.66
N GLY A 33 4.40 -7.60 -4.40
CA GLY A 33 4.98 -7.11 -3.16
C GLY A 33 3.98 -7.01 -2.00
N SER A 34 4.49 -6.70 -0.82
CA SER A 34 3.75 -6.45 0.42
C SER A 34 3.54 -4.96 0.66
N VAL A 35 2.62 -4.61 1.57
CA VAL A 35 2.41 -3.19 1.96
C VAL A 35 3.69 -2.56 2.51
N LYS A 36 4.56 -3.35 3.17
CA LYS A 36 5.86 -2.87 3.66
C LYS A 36 6.78 -2.46 2.52
N ASP A 37 6.76 -3.21 1.42
CA ASP A 37 7.57 -2.91 0.23
C ASP A 37 7.10 -1.61 -0.43
N LEU A 38 5.79 -1.38 -0.49
CA LEU A 38 5.25 -0.11 -0.98
C LEU A 38 5.60 1.08 -0.06
N ILE A 39 5.59 0.87 1.27
CA ILE A 39 6.03 1.89 2.23
C ILE A 39 7.52 2.20 2.04
N ALA A 40 8.36 1.18 1.85
CA ALA A 40 9.79 1.34 1.60
C ALA A 40 10.04 2.09 0.29
N TYR A 41 9.36 1.71 -0.80
CA TYR A 41 9.42 2.38 -2.09
C TYR A 41 8.99 3.86 -1.99
N LYS A 42 7.91 4.14 -1.26
CA LYS A 42 7.46 5.52 -0.97
C LYS A 42 8.53 6.35 -0.26
N ASN A 43 9.35 5.75 0.61
CA ASN A 43 10.42 6.45 1.32
C ASN A 43 11.67 6.71 0.45
N MET A 44 11.74 6.19 -0.78
CA MET A 44 12.77 6.57 -1.75
C MET A 44 12.52 7.96 -2.37
N PHE A 45 11.31 8.49 -2.23
CA PHE A 45 10.95 9.81 -2.72
C PHE A 45 11.36 10.88 -1.69
N PRO A 46 11.79 12.08 -2.14
CA PRO A 46 12.28 13.12 -1.24
C PRO A 46 11.21 13.61 -0.25
N ASN A 47 9.93 13.48 -0.59
CA ASN A 47 8.81 13.77 0.29
C ASN A 47 7.53 13.06 -0.17
N ILE A 48 6.51 13.08 0.69
CA ILE A 48 5.21 12.45 0.40
C ILE A 48 4.47 13.09 -0.78
N THR A 49 4.64 14.39 -1.03
CA THR A 49 3.97 15.10 -2.12
C THR A 49 4.50 14.63 -3.47
N SER A 50 5.82 14.47 -3.62
CA SER A 50 6.45 13.92 -4.81
C SER A 50 5.96 12.50 -5.11
N PHE A 51 5.92 11.63 -4.09
CA PHE A 51 5.38 10.29 -4.24
C PHE A 51 3.90 10.30 -4.65
N LYS A 52 3.08 11.13 -3.99
CA LYS A 52 1.66 11.28 -4.29
C LYS A 52 1.42 11.71 -5.75
N SER A 53 2.14 12.72 -6.21
CA SER A 53 2.05 13.18 -7.61
C SER A 53 2.44 12.08 -8.59
N TYR A 54 3.50 11.31 -8.29
CA TYR A 54 3.96 10.19 -9.10
C TYR A 54 2.89 9.08 -9.21
N ILE A 55 2.35 8.59 -8.09
CA ILE A 55 1.36 7.51 -8.13
C ILE A 55 0.04 7.96 -8.80
N LEU A 56 -0.29 9.25 -8.76
CA LEU A 56 -1.50 9.80 -9.41
C LEU A 56 -1.37 9.92 -10.92
N SER A 57 -0.16 10.08 -11.45
CA SER A 57 0.08 10.27 -12.89
C SER A 57 0.50 9.00 -13.62
N ILE A 58 1.17 8.07 -12.93
CA ILE A 58 1.74 6.90 -13.57
C ILE A 58 0.68 5.88 -14.00
N LYS A 59 0.94 5.25 -15.15
CA LYS A 59 0.13 4.18 -15.72
C LYS A 59 1.00 2.96 -16.07
N ASN A 60 0.41 1.76 -16.01
CA ASN A 60 1.08 0.54 -16.45
C ASN A 60 1.07 0.41 -17.98
N LYS A 61 1.60 -0.71 -18.49
CA LYS A 61 1.62 -1.02 -19.94
C LYS A 61 0.22 -1.15 -20.55
N GLU A 62 -0.79 -1.43 -19.75
CA GLU A 62 -2.20 -1.52 -20.15
C GLU A 62 -2.94 -0.17 -20.00
N ASN A 63 -2.22 0.93 -19.74
CA ASN A 63 -2.75 2.27 -19.53
C ASN A 63 -3.65 2.41 -18.28
N GLU A 64 -3.52 1.50 -17.32
CA GLU A 64 -4.26 1.51 -16.05
C GLU A 64 -3.49 2.27 -14.97
N ASN A 65 -4.19 3.07 -14.19
CA ASN A 65 -3.61 3.71 -13.00
C ASN A 65 -3.40 2.70 -11.85
N CYS A 66 -2.59 3.07 -10.85
CA CYS A 66 -2.22 2.18 -9.74
C CYS A 66 -3.41 1.56 -8.98
N ILE A 67 -4.43 2.37 -8.66
CA ILE A 67 -5.59 1.87 -7.89
C ILE A 67 -6.48 0.95 -8.75
N THR A 68 -6.55 1.20 -10.06
CA THR A 68 -7.25 0.30 -11.00
C THR A 68 -6.55 -1.04 -11.08
N PHE A 69 -5.23 -1.03 -11.25
CA PHE A 69 -4.44 -2.26 -11.32
C PHE A 69 -4.53 -3.07 -10.03
N ALA A 70 -4.40 -2.43 -8.86
CA ALA A 70 -4.58 -3.09 -7.56
C ALA A 70 -5.99 -3.70 -7.40
N ALA A 71 -7.02 -3.00 -7.89
CA ALA A 71 -8.40 -3.47 -7.83
C ALA A 71 -8.68 -4.65 -8.78
N LYS A 72 -8.09 -4.64 -9.97
CA LYS A 72 -8.16 -5.75 -10.95
C LYS A 72 -7.52 -7.03 -10.42
N LEU A 73 -6.45 -6.89 -9.63
CA LEU A 73 -5.76 -8.00 -8.96
C LEU A 73 -6.38 -8.39 -7.61
N GLU A 74 -7.48 -7.73 -7.20
CA GLU A 74 -8.13 -7.95 -5.90
C GLU A 74 -7.19 -7.77 -4.68
N ARG A 75 -6.13 -6.96 -4.84
CA ARG A 75 -5.15 -6.65 -3.79
C ARG A 75 -5.71 -5.63 -2.80
N HIS A 76 -6.63 -6.07 -1.94
CA HIS A 76 -7.37 -5.20 -1.01
C HIS A 76 -6.47 -4.41 -0.06
N ASP A 77 -5.38 -5.03 0.42
CA ASP A 77 -4.32 -4.38 1.21
C ASP A 77 -3.69 -3.19 0.46
N MET A 78 -3.38 -3.39 -0.82
CA MET A 78 -2.80 -2.36 -1.71
C MET A 78 -3.79 -1.24 -1.99
N ILE A 79 -5.05 -1.55 -2.26
CA ILE A 79 -6.10 -0.54 -2.45
C ILE A 79 -6.17 0.39 -1.24
N LYS A 80 -6.14 -0.16 -0.02
CA LYS A 80 -6.21 0.66 1.21
C LYS A 80 -5.03 1.59 1.37
N ILE A 81 -3.80 1.09 1.21
CA ILE A 81 -2.61 1.92 1.39
C ILE A 81 -2.50 2.97 0.28
N LEU A 82 -2.89 2.65 -0.97
CA LEU A 82 -2.98 3.62 -2.06
C LEU A 82 -4.00 4.72 -1.76
N ILE A 83 -5.15 4.39 -1.15
CA ILE A 83 -6.12 5.39 -0.68
C ILE A 83 -5.52 6.28 0.41
N LYS A 84 -4.78 5.71 1.37
CA LYS A 84 -4.06 6.48 2.39
C LYS A 84 -3.02 7.44 1.77
N TYR A 85 -2.46 7.07 0.62
CA TYR A 85 -1.55 7.92 -0.17
C TYR A 85 -2.26 8.89 -1.12
N GLY A 86 -3.59 8.97 -1.06
CA GLY A 86 -4.39 10.00 -1.72
C GLY A 86 -5.04 9.58 -3.03
N GLN A 87 -4.90 8.31 -3.45
CA GLN A 87 -5.74 7.76 -4.51
C GLN A 87 -7.21 7.73 -4.06
N LYS A 88 -8.14 7.86 -5.00
CA LYS A 88 -9.57 7.83 -4.70
C LYS A 88 -10.22 6.64 -5.38
N ILE A 89 -11.10 5.93 -4.68
CA ILE A 89 -11.86 4.80 -5.23
C ILE A 89 -12.59 5.19 -6.53
N LYS A 90 -13.08 6.43 -6.64
CA LYS A 90 -13.76 6.92 -7.86
C LYS A 90 -12.86 6.94 -9.10
N ASN A 91 -11.53 6.91 -8.93
CA ASN A 91 -10.54 6.90 -10.00
C ASN A 91 -10.24 5.48 -10.51
N ILE A 92 -10.81 4.43 -9.92
CA ILE A 92 -10.71 3.06 -10.47
C ILE A 92 -11.46 3.03 -11.80
N GLU A 93 -10.76 2.88 -12.92
CA GLU A 93 -11.31 3.07 -14.26
C GLU A 93 -12.32 1.97 -14.63
N ILE A 94 -12.09 0.74 -14.17
CA ILE A 94 -12.95 -0.42 -14.43
C ILE A 94 -14.14 -0.45 -13.44
N LYS A 95 -15.37 -0.41 -13.96
CA LYS A 95 -16.61 -0.31 -13.17
C LYS A 95 -16.78 -1.44 -12.15
N ASP A 96 -16.53 -2.68 -12.54
CA ASP A 96 -16.73 -3.83 -11.65
C ASP A 96 -15.66 -3.88 -10.55
N CYS A 97 -14.39 -3.62 -10.90
CA CYS A 97 -13.32 -3.45 -9.93
C CYS A 97 -13.64 -2.33 -8.91
N ARG A 98 -14.21 -1.21 -9.38
CA ARG A 98 -14.64 -0.10 -8.52
C ARG A 98 -15.75 -0.52 -7.56
N ARG A 99 -16.73 -1.31 -8.04
CA ARG A 99 -17.82 -1.84 -7.20
C ARG A 99 -17.29 -2.77 -6.11
N ASN A 100 -16.40 -3.69 -6.47
CA ASN A 100 -15.79 -4.64 -5.52
C ASN A 100 -14.94 -3.91 -4.48
N ALA A 101 -14.09 -2.96 -4.89
CA ALA A 101 -13.29 -2.15 -3.97
C ALA A 101 -14.15 -1.37 -2.97
N ARG A 102 -15.30 -0.82 -3.41
CA ARG A 102 -16.25 -0.14 -2.51
C ARG A 102 -16.85 -1.08 -1.48
N ARG A 103 -17.24 -2.29 -1.88
CA ARG A 103 -17.84 -3.28 -0.98
C ARG A 103 -16.87 -3.64 0.14
N VAL A 104 -15.65 -4.05 -0.21
CA VAL A 104 -14.62 -4.44 0.76
C VAL A 104 -14.26 -3.27 1.68
N TYR A 105 -14.11 -2.06 1.14
CA TYR A 105 -13.77 -0.89 1.95
C TYR A 105 -14.91 -0.49 2.92
N LYS A 106 -16.18 -0.63 2.49
CA LYS A 106 -17.35 -0.35 3.33
C LYS A 106 -17.50 -1.37 4.46
N GLU A 107 -17.36 -2.66 4.16
CA GLU A 107 -17.43 -3.74 5.15
C GLU A 107 -16.41 -3.53 6.29
N GLU A 108 -15.19 -3.11 5.95
CA GLU A 108 -14.17 -2.82 6.96
C GLU A 108 -14.45 -1.59 7.81
N LEU A 109 -14.98 -0.52 7.20
CA LEU A 109 -15.42 0.67 7.94
C LEU A 109 -16.52 0.32 8.94
N GLU A 110 -17.47 -0.52 8.54
CA GLU A 110 -18.56 -0.99 9.40
C GLU A 110 -18.05 -1.91 10.53
N ILE A 111 -17.08 -2.77 10.25
CA ILE A 111 -16.40 -3.58 11.27
C ILE A 111 -15.69 -2.66 12.27
N TYR A 112 -14.89 -1.70 11.79
CA TYR A 112 -14.17 -0.76 12.64
C TYR A 112 -15.10 0.04 13.55
N ASN A 113 -16.18 0.59 12.99
CA ASN A 113 -17.16 1.37 13.75
C ASN A 113 -17.88 0.53 14.82
N ARG A 114 -18.15 -0.75 14.54
CA ARG A 114 -18.71 -1.68 15.54
C ARG A 114 -17.75 -1.94 16.69
N TYR A 115 -16.46 -2.15 16.42
CA TYR A 115 -15.46 -2.34 17.48
C TYR A 115 -15.32 -1.10 18.39
N GLN A 116 -15.33 0.10 17.80
CA GLN A 116 -15.26 1.35 18.58
C GLN A 116 -16.54 1.59 19.41
N SER A 117 -17.72 1.26 18.87
CA SER A 117 -19.00 1.40 19.57
C SER A 117 -19.20 0.34 20.67
N GLY A 118 -18.69 -0.88 20.46
CA GLY A 118 -18.75 -1.98 21.43
C GLY A 118 -17.79 -1.83 22.62
N SER A 119 -16.76 -0.99 22.50
CA SER A 119 -15.79 -0.71 23.58
C SER A 119 -16.31 0.29 24.62
N ASN A 120 -17.45 0.95 24.38
CA ASN A 120 -18.09 1.89 25.30
C ASN A 120 -19.18 1.27 26.20
N ILE A 121 -19.36 -0.06 26.21
CA ILE A 121 -20.42 -0.76 26.98
C ILE A 121 -19.84 -1.61 28.13
N MET A 122 -18.71 -1.22 28.71
CA MET A 122 -18.26 -1.75 30.01
C MET A 122 -17.94 -0.62 30.99
N THR A 123 -18.94 0.20 31.28
CA THR A 123 -19.06 0.88 32.59
C THR A 123 -20.53 0.92 32.98
N PHE A 124 -21.06 -0.22 33.38
CA PHE A 124 -22.24 -0.29 34.24
C PHE A 124 -21.94 -1.25 35.39
N ARG A 125 -21.38 -0.69 36.47
CA ARG A 125 -21.81 -0.81 37.86
C ARG A 125 -20.72 -0.30 38.80
#